data_AF-A0A6I2MCX1-F1
#
_entry.id   AF-A0A6I2MCX1-F1
#
_cell.length_a   1.000
_cell.length_b   1.000
_cell.length_c   1.000
_cell.angle_alpha   90.00
_cell.angle_beta   90.00
_cell.angle_gamma   90.00
#
_symmetry.space_group_name_H-M   'P 1'
#
loop_
_entity.id
_entity.type
_entity.pdbx_description
1 polymer ?
#
loop_
_entity_poly.entity_id
_entity_poly.type
_entity_poly.pdbx_seq_one_letter_code
_entity_poly.pdbx_strand_id
1 'polypeptide(L)'
;MTISYKYVIERKYIKKGNARSGEKLVKGKPTFILAHETANNDADADDHFNYFNNQQPSASAHTFIDSKKILEIVPLDEKAWHNLYGNPEDNQLFGEDANDTAVGVELCRPGNFKEAYDRYVWYHAYLCRKFGLDPLKEIVPHSKLDPRRRTDPESWLKPNGVTWNQFIKDVKNYYDNWSVKPASAQKPPTPKKPVSKQVLTGGLSLKSLAIAQEFIHEKDWWAEVLHRKGVNPRLLTGGLDEKNLAEFEEWLKAKKWSYKVFNKGKVPKL
;
A
#
# COMPACT_ATOMS: atom_id res chain seq x y z
N MET A 1 -13.91 -4.38 1.54
CA MET A 1 -12.48 -4.26 1.18
C MET A 1 -11.61 -4.81 2.32
N THR A 2 -10.70 -5.76 2.05
CA THR A 2 -9.76 -6.25 3.08
C THR A 2 -8.78 -5.15 3.47
N ILE A 3 -8.23 -5.20 4.69
CA ILE A 3 -7.31 -4.16 5.15
C ILE A 3 -6.08 -4.03 4.24
N SER A 4 -5.68 -5.11 3.55
CA SER A 4 -4.61 -5.13 2.54
C SER A 4 -4.81 -4.24 1.31
N TYR A 5 -6.01 -3.70 1.06
CA TYR A 5 -6.28 -2.79 -0.06
C TYR A 5 -6.71 -1.40 0.42
N LYS A 6 -6.50 -1.09 1.70
CA LYS A 6 -6.93 0.17 2.30
C LYS A 6 -6.30 1.40 1.62
N TYR A 7 -5.06 1.28 1.14
CA TYR A 7 -4.34 2.37 0.48
C TYR A 7 -3.71 1.92 -0.84
N VAL A 8 -3.63 2.87 -1.77
CA VAL A 8 -2.88 2.73 -3.01
C VAL A 8 -1.45 3.20 -2.78
N ILE A 9 -0.49 2.48 -3.33
CA ILE A 9 0.93 2.86 -3.34
C ILE A 9 1.25 3.41 -4.73
N GLU A 10 1.54 4.71 -4.79
CA GLU A 10 2.01 5.37 -6.01
C GLU A 10 3.51 5.10 -6.20
N ARG A 11 3.91 4.80 -7.43
CA ARG A 11 5.32 4.57 -7.78
C ARG A 11 5.73 5.58 -8.85
N LYS A 12 6.62 6.48 -8.47
CA LYS A 12 7.14 7.53 -9.36
C LYS A 12 8.61 7.74 -9.04
N TYR A 13 9.46 7.00 -9.74
CA TYR A 13 10.88 6.99 -9.39
C TYR A 13 11.60 8.23 -9.89
N ILE A 14 12.42 8.83 -9.03
CA ILE A 14 13.29 9.96 -9.40
C ILE A 14 14.34 9.52 -10.43
N LYS A 15 14.86 10.48 -11.20
CA LYS A 15 15.97 10.26 -12.13
C LYS A 15 17.21 9.73 -11.40
N LYS A 16 18.03 8.94 -12.10
CA LYS A 16 19.32 8.51 -11.56
C LYS A 16 20.26 9.71 -11.38
N GLY A 17 21.04 9.70 -10.30
CA GLY A 17 21.99 10.74 -9.91
C GLY A 17 22.40 10.57 -8.45
N ASN A 18 22.87 11.64 -7.81
CA ASN A 18 23.35 11.60 -6.42
C ASN A 18 22.29 11.11 -5.43
N ALA A 19 21.00 11.37 -5.68
CA ALA A 19 19.91 10.93 -4.80
C ALA A 19 19.33 9.58 -5.22
N ARG A 20 19.80 8.97 -6.32
CA ARG A 20 19.49 7.58 -6.73
C ARG A 20 20.56 7.02 -7.67
N SER A 21 21.46 6.18 -7.17
CA SER A 21 22.55 5.61 -7.99
C SER A 21 22.03 4.48 -8.89
N GLY A 22 20.98 3.80 -8.42
CA GLY A 22 20.44 2.59 -9.05
C GLY A 22 21.18 1.32 -8.63
N GLU A 23 22.10 1.40 -7.67
CA GLU A 23 22.69 0.23 -7.04
C GLU A 23 21.62 -0.58 -6.31
N LYS A 24 21.77 -1.91 -6.32
CA LYS A 24 20.86 -2.82 -5.64
C LYS A 24 21.22 -3.00 -4.18
N LEU A 25 20.20 -3.26 -3.36
CA LEU A 25 20.41 -3.77 -2.00
C LEU A 25 21.20 -5.08 -2.06
N VAL A 26 22.01 -5.38 -1.05
CA VAL A 26 22.90 -6.55 -1.01
C VAL A 26 22.15 -7.86 -1.26
N LYS A 27 20.94 -8.00 -0.71
CA LYS A 27 20.09 -9.19 -0.90
C LYS A 27 19.01 -9.04 -1.98
N GLY A 28 19.04 -7.93 -2.75
CA GLY A 28 18.02 -7.59 -3.75
C GLY A 28 16.63 -7.30 -3.18
N LYS A 29 16.51 -7.23 -1.85
CA LYS A 29 15.28 -6.91 -1.10
C LYS A 29 15.65 -6.40 0.29
N PRO A 30 14.77 -5.63 0.97
CA PRO A 30 15.05 -5.16 2.31
C PRO A 30 15.02 -6.29 3.34
N THR A 31 15.86 -6.18 4.36
CA THR A 31 15.89 -7.06 5.54
C THR A 31 15.36 -6.41 6.80
N PHE A 32 15.23 -5.07 6.81
CA PHE A 32 14.52 -4.33 7.84
C PHE A 32 14.04 -2.97 7.28
N ILE A 33 13.25 -2.26 8.07
CA ILE A 33 12.65 -0.97 7.73
C ILE A 33 13.18 0.09 8.69
N LEU A 34 13.73 1.17 8.16
CA LEU A 34 14.13 2.35 8.93
C LEU A 34 13.01 3.38 8.88
N ALA A 35 12.43 3.67 10.04
CA ALA A 35 11.31 4.58 10.20
C ALA A 35 11.82 6.01 10.42
N HIS A 36 11.36 6.95 9.60
CA HIS A 36 11.76 8.36 9.59
C HIS A 36 10.57 9.32 9.61
N GLU A 37 10.87 10.59 9.84
CA GLU A 37 9.98 11.71 9.57
C GLU A 37 10.77 12.85 8.91
N THR A 38 10.12 13.62 8.04
CA THR A 38 10.82 14.48 7.07
C THR A 38 11.53 15.69 7.68
N ALA A 39 11.27 16.00 8.94
CA ALA A 39 11.67 17.24 9.62
C ALA A 39 11.21 18.54 8.93
N ASN A 40 10.36 18.43 7.91
CA ASN A 40 9.91 19.53 7.08
C ASN A 40 8.41 19.76 7.31
N ASN A 41 8.07 20.93 7.87
CA ASN A 41 6.70 21.28 8.23
C ASN A 41 5.84 21.74 7.04
N ASP A 42 6.45 21.96 5.87
CA ASP A 42 5.80 22.65 4.74
C ASP A 42 5.77 21.82 3.45
N ALA A 43 6.43 20.66 3.40
CA ALA A 43 6.55 19.84 2.18
C ALA A 43 5.81 18.50 2.28
N ASP A 44 4.94 18.22 1.31
CA ASP A 44 4.24 16.94 1.18
C ASP A 44 5.05 15.90 0.37
N ALA A 45 4.46 14.75 0.05
CA ALA A 45 5.19 13.69 -0.66
C ALA A 45 5.60 14.11 -2.10
N ASP A 46 4.77 14.90 -2.79
CA ASP A 46 5.09 15.39 -4.14
C ASP A 46 6.19 16.46 -4.11
N ASP A 47 6.21 17.32 -3.08
CA ASP A 47 7.29 18.28 -2.87
C ASP A 47 8.65 17.59 -2.66
N HIS A 48 8.69 16.54 -1.84
CA HIS A 48 9.90 15.75 -1.64
C HIS A 48 10.33 15.05 -2.93
N PHE A 49 9.39 14.44 -3.68
CA PHE A 49 9.68 13.89 -4.99
C PHE A 49 10.34 14.93 -5.91
N ASN A 50 9.77 16.13 -6.00
CA ASN A 50 10.28 17.21 -6.84
C ASN A 50 11.69 17.65 -6.39
N TYR A 51 11.91 17.79 -5.09
CA TYR A 51 13.22 18.13 -4.53
C TYR A 51 14.28 17.09 -4.89
N PHE A 52 14.06 15.81 -4.58
CA PHE A 52 15.05 14.75 -4.88
C PHE A 52 15.26 14.59 -6.38
N ASN A 53 14.20 14.67 -7.19
CA ASN A 53 14.31 14.55 -8.64
C ASN A 53 15.10 15.71 -9.28
N ASN A 54 14.97 16.92 -8.76
CA ASN A 54 15.60 18.10 -9.35
C ASN A 54 16.97 18.39 -8.76
N GLN A 55 17.07 18.47 -7.43
CA GLN A 55 18.26 18.92 -6.70
C GLN A 55 19.32 17.84 -6.54
N GLN A 56 18.91 16.55 -6.51
CA GLN A 56 19.84 15.43 -6.36
C GLN A 56 20.83 15.62 -5.18
N PRO A 57 20.33 15.76 -3.94
CA PRO A 57 21.20 15.76 -2.76
C PRO A 57 21.93 14.42 -2.58
N SER A 58 22.90 14.36 -1.66
CA SER A 58 23.63 13.14 -1.30
C SER A 58 22.90 12.25 -0.27
N ALA A 59 21.69 12.62 0.10
CA ALA A 59 20.79 11.85 0.96
C ALA A 59 19.53 11.49 0.17
N SER A 60 18.85 10.40 0.52
CA SER A 60 17.53 10.08 -0.03
C SER A 60 16.83 9.01 0.80
N ALA A 61 15.52 8.85 0.58
CA ALA A 61 14.72 7.78 1.18
C ALA A 61 13.85 7.12 0.10
N HIS A 62 13.29 5.96 0.42
CA HIS A 62 12.52 5.18 -0.56
C HIS A 62 11.11 5.71 -0.74
N THR A 63 10.46 6.04 0.37
CA THR A 63 9.02 6.32 0.38
C THR A 63 8.72 7.53 1.22
N PHE A 64 7.86 8.42 0.70
CA PHE A 64 7.32 9.58 1.40
C PHE A 64 5.80 9.41 1.55
N ILE A 65 5.30 9.57 2.77
CA ILE A 65 3.90 9.32 3.12
C ILE A 65 3.31 10.56 3.77
N ASP A 66 2.25 11.10 3.16
CA ASP A 66 1.51 12.24 3.68
C ASP A 66 0.04 11.85 3.96
N SER A 67 -0.80 12.84 4.31
CA SER A 67 -2.20 12.58 4.62
C SER A 67 -3.06 12.16 3.42
N LYS A 68 -2.52 12.17 2.19
CA LYS A 68 -3.24 11.88 0.95
C LYS A 68 -2.72 10.60 0.30
N LYS A 69 -1.40 10.40 0.23
CA LYS A 69 -0.77 9.33 -0.55
C LYS A 69 0.43 8.67 0.13
N ILE A 70 0.78 7.51 -0.42
CA ILE A 70 2.03 6.79 -0.18
C ILE A 70 2.79 6.82 -1.51
N LEU A 71 3.97 7.45 -1.53
CA LEU A 71 4.75 7.64 -2.75
C LEU A 71 6.13 7.00 -2.65
N GLU A 72 6.36 5.92 -3.39
CA GLU A 72 7.68 5.30 -3.58
C GLU A 72 8.45 6.06 -4.67
N ILE A 73 9.55 6.70 -4.29
CA ILE A 73 10.40 7.51 -5.18
C ILE A 73 11.76 6.87 -5.49
N VAL A 74 12.18 5.86 -4.73
CA VAL A 74 13.29 4.95 -5.06
C VAL A 74 12.74 3.50 -5.01
N PRO A 75 13.07 2.63 -5.98
CA PRO A 75 12.67 1.23 -5.93
C PRO A 75 13.15 0.54 -4.64
N LEU A 76 12.30 -0.30 -4.05
CA LEU A 76 12.59 -0.99 -2.78
C LEU A 76 13.68 -2.08 -2.88
N ASP A 77 14.18 -2.36 -4.08
CA ASP A 77 15.32 -3.26 -4.31
C ASP A 77 16.62 -2.50 -4.63
N GLU A 78 16.58 -1.17 -4.66
CA GLU A 78 17.72 -0.28 -4.83
C GLU A 78 18.13 0.33 -3.49
N LYS A 79 19.38 0.81 -3.40
CA LYS A 79 19.86 1.59 -2.25
C LYS A 79 19.26 3.00 -2.26
N ALA A 80 19.09 3.54 -1.07
CA ALA A 80 18.93 4.98 -0.82
C ALA A 80 19.90 5.40 0.29
N TRP A 81 20.14 6.69 0.46
CA TRP A 81 21.08 7.22 1.47
C TRP A 81 20.31 7.85 2.63
N HIS A 82 19.70 6.99 3.46
CA HIS A 82 18.77 7.38 4.54
C HIS A 82 19.37 7.25 5.93
N ASN A 83 20.53 6.60 6.07
CA ASN A 83 21.33 6.56 7.30
C ASN A 83 22.78 7.00 7.03
N LEU A 84 23.54 7.35 8.06
CA LEU A 84 24.97 7.62 7.91
C LEU A 84 25.78 6.34 7.94
N TYR A 85 26.66 6.17 6.94
CA TYR A 85 27.65 5.09 6.93
C TYR A 85 28.58 5.15 8.13
N GLY A 86 28.90 3.98 8.66
CA GLY A 86 29.90 3.83 9.75
C GLY A 86 29.33 4.07 11.15
N ASN A 87 28.02 4.29 11.28
CA ASN A 87 27.36 4.11 12.57
C ASN A 87 27.41 2.63 12.94
N PRO A 88 27.92 2.23 14.11
CA PRO A 88 28.03 0.81 14.46
C PRO A 88 26.68 0.15 14.80
N GLU A 89 25.65 0.93 15.11
CA GLU A 89 24.39 0.43 15.67
C GLU A 89 23.60 -0.46 14.67
N ASP A 90 23.62 -0.19 13.37
CA ASP A 90 22.94 -1.01 12.36
C ASP A 90 23.65 -2.35 12.12
N ASN A 91 24.97 -2.34 11.98
CA ASN A 91 25.77 -3.56 11.88
C ASN A 91 25.61 -4.44 13.13
N GLN A 92 25.50 -3.84 14.32
CA GLN A 92 25.27 -4.58 15.57
C GLN A 92 23.86 -5.20 15.65
N LEU A 93 22.83 -4.51 15.16
CA LEU A 93 21.45 -4.97 15.26
C LEU A 93 21.04 -5.89 14.11
N PHE A 94 21.55 -5.64 12.90
CA PHE A 94 21.08 -6.26 11.65
C PHE A 94 22.20 -6.89 10.81
N GLY A 95 23.47 -6.68 11.18
CA GLY A 95 24.63 -7.30 10.52
C GLY A 95 25.07 -6.67 9.21
N GLU A 96 24.51 -5.51 8.83
CA GLU A 96 24.81 -4.79 7.60
C GLU A 96 24.39 -3.31 7.71
N ASP A 97 25.00 -2.43 6.92
CA ASP A 97 24.66 -1.00 6.89
C ASP A 97 23.22 -0.79 6.41
N ALA A 98 22.49 0.13 7.05
CA ALA A 98 21.10 0.38 6.72
C ALA A 98 20.88 0.82 5.26
N ASN A 99 21.83 1.54 4.66
CA ASN A 99 21.72 1.96 3.26
C ASN A 99 21.85 0.78 2.27
N ASP A 100 22.52 -0.30 2.70
CA ASP A 100 22.82 -1.48 1.87
C ASP A 100 21.75 -2.57 1.95
N THR A 101 20.92 -2.56 3.01
CA THR A 101 19.94 -3.64 3.25
C THR A 101 18.56 -3.19 3.72
N ALA A 102 18.34 -1.92 4.08
CA ALA A 102 17.06 -1.44 4.57
C ALA A 102 16.38 -0.45 3.65
N VAL A 103 15.08 -0.32 3.84
CA VAL A 103 14.28 0.73 3.21
C VAL A 103 13.95 1.82 4.22
N GLY A 104 14.36 3.06 3.92
CA GLY A 104 13.94 4.26 4.65
C GLY A 104 12.55 4.73 4.24
N VAL A 105 11.64 4.88 5.22
CA VAL A 105 10.26 5.32 5.03
C VAL A 105 10.01 6.61 5.82
N GLU A 106 9.61 7.66 5.11
CA GLU A 106 9.47 9.02 5.63
C GLU A 106 8.00 9.39 5.87
N LEU A 107 7.65 9.76 7.11
CA LEU A 107 6.39 10.41 7.43
C LEU A 107 6.49 11.92 7.19
N CYS A 108 5.70 12.43 6.24
CA CYS A 108 5.59 13.88 6.00
C CYS A 108 4.81 14.55 7.13
N ARG A 109 5.27 15.72 7.58
CA ARG A 109 4.61 16.48 8.64
C ARG A 109 3.34 17.24 8.24
N PRO A 110 3.22 17.86 7.04
CA PRO A 110 2.05 18.66 6.74
C PRO A 110 0.80 17.80 6.52
N GLY A 111 -0.37 18.45 6.65
CA GLY A 111 -1.66 17.81 6.44
C GLY A 111 -2.25 17.18 7.70
N ASN A 112 -3.22 16.29 7.51
CA ASN A 112 -3.90 15.65 8.64
C ASN A 112 -3.02 14.51 9.21
N PHE A 113 -2.47 14.72 10.41
CA PHE A 113 -1.60 13.73 11.06
C PHE A 113 -2.23 12.34 11.18
N LYS A 114 -3.51 12.26 11.59
CA LYS A 114 -4.18 10.97 11.78
C LYS A 114 -4.26 10.18 10.49
N GLU A 115 -4.51 10.85 9.37
CA GLU A 115 -4.54 10.25 8.04
C GLU A 115 -3.16 9.84 7.52
N ALA A 116 -2.13 10.66 7.77
CA ALA A 116 -0.75 10.37 7.40
C ALA A 116 -0.20 9.19 8.22
N TYR A 117 -0.44 9.22 9.54
CA TYR A 117 -0.05 8.17 10.48
C TYR A 117 -0.69 6.82 10.13
N ASP A 118 -1.99 6.80 9.83
CA ASP A 118 -2.69 5.56 9.47
C ASP A 118 -2.14 4.93 8.17
N ARG A 119 -1.78 5.75 7.18
CA ARG A 119 -1.07 5.32 5.96
C ARG A 119 0.34 4.82 6.29
N TYR A 120 1.05 5.53 7.13
CA TYR A 120 2.42 5.21 7.54
C TYR A 120 2.50 3.86 8.26
N VAL A 121 1.59 3.62 9.21
CA VAL A 121 1.43 2.34 9.90
C VAL A 121 1.06 1.22 8.92
N TRP A 122 0.06 1.45 8.07
CA TRP A 122 -0.37 0.45 7.08
C TRP A 122 0.77 0.09 6.13
N TYR A 123 1.56 1.06 5.68
CA TYR A 123 2.66 0.83 4.76
C TYR A 123 3.81 0.04 5.39
N HIS A 124 4.12 0.28 6.67
CA HIS A 124 5.06 -0.57 7.40
C HIS A 124 4.58 -2.02 7.47
N ALA A 125 3.29 -2.24 7.75
CA ALA A 125 2.71 -3.58 7.73
C ALA A 125 2.76 -4.20 6.33
N TYR A 126 2.50 -3.42 5.26
CA TYR A 126 2.65 -3.85 3.87
C TYR A 126 4.07 -4.35 3.58
N LEU A 127 5.09 -3.59 3.96
CA LEU A 127 6.49 -3.95 3.75
C LEU A 127 6.83 -5.25 4.50
N CYS A 128 6.42 -5.37 5.76
CA CYS A 128 6.59 -6.59 6.53
C CYS A 128 5.95 -7.81 5.85
N ARG A 129 4.70 -7.67 5.38
CA ARG A 129 4.00 -8.76 4.67
C ARG A 129 4.64 -9.11 3.34
N LYS A 130 5.11 -8.10 2.59
CA LYS A 130 5.71 -8.28 1.26
C LYS A 130 7.05 -8.99 1.32
N PHE A 131 7.87 -8.67 2.31
CA PHE A 131 9.25 -9.16 2.40
C PHE A 131 9.44 -10.27 3.45
N GLY A 132 8.38 -10.60 4.20
CA GLY A 132 8.40 -11.62 5.24
C GLY A 132 9.09 -11.16 6.51
N LEU A 133 8.94 -9.88 6.87
CA LEU A 133 9.58 -9.27 8.02
C LEU A 133 8.71 -9.34 9.28
N ASP A 134 9.31 -9.56 10.44
CA ASP A 134 8.71 -9.48 11.78
C ASP A 134 8.61 -8.01 12.20
N PRO A 135 7.39 -7.43 12.26
CA PRO A 135 7.21 -6.02 12.63
C PRO A 135 7.70 -5.67 14.04
N LEU A 136 7.91 -6.65 14.93
CA LEU A 136 8.43 -6.41 16.27
C LEU A 136 9.95 -6.33 16.35
N LYS A 137 10.66 -6.79 15.30
CA LYS A 137 12.13 -6.93 15.30
C LYS A 137 12.80 -6.18 14.16
N GLU A 138 12.13 -6.08 13.02
CA GLU A 138 12.72 -5.62 11.76
C GLU A 138 12.15 -4.25 11.34
N ILE A 139 11.61 -3.52 12.31
CA ILE A 139 11.30 -2.09 12.20
C ILE A 139 12.07 -1.39 13.31
N VAL A 140 12.80 -0.34 12.96
CA VAL A 140 13.65 0.42 13.89
C VAL A 140 13.51 1.92 13.62
N PRO A 141 13.49 2.77 14.66
CA PRO A 141 13.49 4.21 14.45
C PRO A 141 14.90 4.71 14.15
N HIS A 142 15.02 5.77 13.35
CA HIS A 142 16.32 6.37 13.04
C HIS A 142 17.08 6.82 14.30
N SER A 143 16.37 7.34 15.30
CA SER A 143 16.90 7.68 16.62
C SER A 143 17.62 6.54 17.34
N LYS A 144 17.34 5.27 16.99
CA LYS A 144 18.01 4.10 17.57
C LYS A 144 19.25 3.69 16.78
N LEU A 145 19.27 3.93 15.46
CA LEU A 145 20.45 3.66 14.62
C LEU A 145 21.44 4.82 14.58
N ASP A 146 21.00 6.02 14.95
CA ASP A 146 21.84 7.21 15.03
C ASP A 146 21.50 8.10 16.24
N PRO A 147 21.58 7.56 17.47
CA PRO A 147 21.11 8.23 18.68
C PRO A 147 21.87 9.52 19.02
N ARG A 148 23.04 9.72 18.42
CA ARG A 148 23.89 10.89 18.66
C ARG A 148 23.42 12.12 17.87
N ARG A 149 22.67 11.93 16.78
CA ARG A 149 22.31 13.01 15.85
C ARG A 149 20.83 13.05 15.50
N ARG A 150 20.10 11.97 15.72
CA ARG A 150 18.73 11.79 15.22
C ARG A 150 17.76 11.52 16.34
N THR A 151 16.55 12.04 16.16
CA THR A 151 15.41 11.88 17.08
C THR A 151 14.14 11.44 16.35
N ASP A 152 14.21 11.31 15.02
CA ASP A 152 13.13 10.81 14.18
C ASP A 152 12.92 9.29 14.31
N PRO A 153 11.67 8.81 14.13
CA PRO A 153 10.45 9.56 13.83
C PRO A 153 9.76 10.12 15.09
N GLU A 154 10.33 9.87 16.27
CA GLU A 154 9.68 10.18 17.54
C GLU A 154 9.51 11.67 17.80
N SER A 155 10.40 12.50 17.24
CA SER A 155 10.30 13.96 17.17
C SER A 155 8.96 14.44 16.61
N TRP A 156 8.32 13.67 15.73
CA TRP A 156 7.02 13.98 15.15
C TRP A 156 5.87 13.15 15.72
N LEU A 157 6.12 11.88 16.07
CA LEU A 157 5.11 11.02 16.68
C LEU A 157 4.70 11.51 18.09
N LYS A 158 5.66 11.86 18.96
CA LYS A 158 5.40 12.22 20.37
C LYS A 158 4.52 13.47 20.52
N PRO A 159 4.79 14.59 19.82
CA PRO A 159 3.90 15.75 19.88
C PRO A 159 2.47 15.48 19.41
N ASN A 160 2.29 14.48 18.54
CA ASN A 160 0.99 14.05 18.06
C ASN A 160 0.38 12.90 18.88
N GLY A 161 0.90 12.62 20.08
CA GLY A 161 0.32 11.68 21.03
C GLY A 161 0.62 10.21 20.74
N VAL A 162 1.59 9.91 19.88
CA VAL A 162 1.99 8.54 19.53
C VAL A 162 3.38 8.23 20.10
N THR A 163 3.48 7.16 20.90
CA THR A 163 4.77 6.61 21.33
C THR A 163 5.30 5.60 20.32
N TRP A 164 6.61 5.36 20.32
CA TRP A 164 7.20 4.31 19.46
C TRP A 164 6.56 2.93 19.69
N ASN A 165 6.31 2.56 20.94
CA ASN A 165 5.64 1.30 21.28
C ASN A 165 4.21 1.24 20.72
N GLN A 166 3.49 2.37 20.74
CA GLN A 166 2.16 2.44 20.14
C GLN A 166 2.24 2.28 18.62
N PHE A 167 3.21 2.92 17.96
CA PHE A 167 3.45 2.75 16.53
C PHE A 167 3.70 1.28 16.15
N ILE A 168 4.64 0.60 16.81
CA ILE A 168 4.92 -0.82 16.54
C ILE A 168 3.70 -1.70 16.79
N LYS A 169 2.93 -1.43 17.86
CA LYS A 169 1.67 -2.13 18.14
C LYS A 169 0.64 -1.92 17.03
N ASP A 170 0.50 -0.71 16.51
CA ASP A 170 -0.43 -0.40 15.43
C ASP A 170 0.00 -1.09 14.12
N VAL A 171 1.30 -1.13 13.83
CA VAL A 171 1.84 -1.86 12.68
C VAL A 171 1.55 -3.36 12.81
N LYS A 172 1.80 -3.93 14.00
CA LYS A 172 1.50 -5.33 14.30
C LYS A 172 0.02 -5.63 14.12
N ASN A 173 -0.87 -4.72 14.54
CA ASN A 173 -2.31 -4.88 14.36
C ASN A 173 -2.69 -4.93 12.88
N TYR A 174 -2.14 -4.05 12.03
CA TYR A 174 -2.35 -4.14 10.58
C TYR A 174 -1.78 -5.44 10.01
N TYR A 175 -0.58 -5.83 10.42
CA TYR A 175 0.10 -7.04 9.97
C TYR A 175 -0.69 -8.32 10.30
N ASP A 176 -1.22 -8.44 11.51
CA ASP A 176 -1.99 -9.60 11.97
C ASP A 176 -3.35 -9.69 11.27
N ASN A 177 -3.96 -8.53 11.03
CA ASN A 177 -5.27 -8.45 10.39
C ASN A 177 -5.18 -8.34 8.86
N TRP A 178 -3.98 -8.49 8.27
CA TRP A 178 -3.71 -8.16 6.86
C TRP A 178 -4.69 -8.77 5.86
N SER A 179 -5.07 -10.03 6.09
CA SER A 179 -6.03 -10.77 5.24
C SER A 179 -7.42 -10.86 5.86
N VAL A 180 -7.64 -10.26 7.03
CA VAL A 180 -8.92 -10.23 7.72
C VAL A 180 -9.77 -9.13 7.06
N LYS A 181 -10.94 -9.52 6.54
CA LYS A 181 -11.98 -8.53 6.20
C LYS A 181 -12.28 -7.75 7.48
N PRO A 182 -12.34 -6.41 7.49
CA PRO A 182 -12.67 -5.65 8.69
C PRO A 182 -13.89 -6.29 9.34
N ALA A 183 -13.76 -6.69 10.60
CA ALA A 183 -14.91 -7.16 11.36
C ALA A 183 -15.97 -6.08 11.23
N SER A 184 -17.11 -6.43 10.64
CA SER A 184 -18.26 -5.54 10.63
C SER A 184 -18.50 -5.12 12.07
N ALA A 185 -18.42 -3.82 12.36
CA ALA A 185 -18.97 -3.27 13.58
C ALA A 185 -20.35 -3.90 13.75
N GLN A 186 -20.57 -4.60 14.86
CA GLN A 186 -21.83 -5.30 15.11
C GLN A 186 -22.98 -4.32 14.92
N LYS A 187 -23.84 -4.60 13.93
CA LYS A 187 -25.13 -3.91 13.78
C LYS A 187 -26.26 -4.82 14.29
N PRO A 188 -27.34 -4.23 14.83
CA PRO A 188 -28.44 -4.93 15.49
C PRO A 188 -29.19 -5.89 14.55
N PRO A 189 -30.08 -6.78 15.07
CA PRO A 189 -30.62 -7.89 14.29
C PRO A 189 -31.41 -7.43 13.05
N THR A 190 -31.15 -8.11 11.94
CA THR A 190 -31.66 -7.83 10.58
C THR A 190 -33.15 -8.13 10.38
N PRO A 191 -33.89 -7.29 9.64
CA PRO A 191 -35.06 -7.68 8.86
C PRO A 191 -34.68 -8.34 7.50
N LYS A 192 -35.64 -9.05 6.88
CA LYS A 192 -35.51 -10.03 5.76
C LYS A 192 -34.66 -9.59 4.54
N LYS A 193 -33.89 -10.55 3.98
CA LYS A 193 -32.93 -10.38 2.86
C LYS A 193 -33.57 -10.02 1.51
N PRO A 194 -33.04 -9.02 0.77
CA PRO A 194 -33.36 -8.82 -0.65
C PRO A 194 -32.68 -9.85 -1.57
N VAL A 195 -33.26 -10.06 -2.76
CA VAL A 195 -32.83 -11.07 -3.75
C VAL A 195 -31.55 -10.64 -4.47
N SER A 196 -30.47 -11.41 -4.32
CA SER A 196 -29.17 -11.12 -4.94
C SER A 196 -29.08 -11.60 -6.40
N LYS A 197 -28.63 -10.72 -7.32
CA LYS A 197 -28.39 -10.99 -8.74
C LYS A 197 -26.90 -11.25 -9.04
N GLN A 198 -26.62 -11.89 -10.17
CA GLN A 198 -25.26 -12.15 -10.71
C GLN A 198 -25.19 -11.69 -12.17
N VAL A 199 -24.02 -11.23 -12.62
CA VAL A 199 -23.78 -10.78 -14.01
C VAL A 199 -22.55 -11.49 -14.56
N LEU A 200 -22.70 -12.07 -15.76
CA LEU A 200 -21.62 -12.68 -16.53
C LEU A 200 -21.39 -11.87 -17.80
N THR A 201 -20.18 -11.37 -18.02
CA THR A 201 -19.82 -10.68 -19.27
C THR A 201 -19.65 -11.65 -20.44
N GLY A 202 -19.70 -11.12 -21.66
CA GLY A 202 -19.22 -11.79 -22.86
C GLY A 202 -17.69 -11.98 -22.83
N GLY A 203 -17.13 -12.50 -23.92
CA GLY A 203 -15.67 -12.65 -24.03
C GLY A 203 -14.99 -11.28 -24.08
N LEU A 204 -14.13 -10.99 -23.12
CA LEU A 204 -13.37 -9.76 -22.99
C LEU A 204 -11.92 -9.98 -23.44
N SER A 205 -11.34 -9.01 -24.15
CA SER A 205 -9.88 -8.95 -24.32
C SER A 205 -9.19 -8.82 -22.95
N LEU A 206 -7.90 -9.13 -22.82
CA LEU A 206 -7.17 -8.96 -21.55
C LEU A 206 -7.22 -7.51 -21.03
N LYS A 207 -7.14 -6.51 -21.93
CA LYS A 207 -7.27 -5.11 -21.56
C LYS A 207 -8.67 -4.77 -21.05
N SER A 208 -9.70 -5.29 -21.72
CA SER A 208 -11.10 -5.10 -21.29
C SER A 208 -11.40 -5.82 -19.97
N LEU A 209 -10.78 -6.98 -19.74
CA LEU A 209 -10.90 -7.72 -18.49
C LEU A 209 -10.32 -6.92 -17.31
N ALA A 210 -9.14 -6.32 -17.47
CA ALA A 210 -8.52 -5.48 -16.44
C ALA A 210 -9.43 -4.29 -16.08
N ILE A 211 -9.97 -3.59 -17.08
CA ILE A 211 -10.92 -2.48 -16.88
C ILE A 211 -12.19 -2.94 -16.13
N ALA A 212 -12.70 -4.13 -16.46
CA ALA A 212 -13.86 -4.71 -15.79
C ALA A 212 -13.56 -5.12 -14.34
N GLN A 213 -12.36 -5.64 -14.09
CA GLN A 213 -11.89 -5.97 -12.74
C GLN A 213 -11.72 -4.72 -11.88
N GLU A 214 -11.21 -3.62 -12.44
CA GLU A 214 -11.10 -2.33 -11.75
C GLU A 214 -12.46 -1.80 -11.32
N PHE A 215 -13.45 -1.75 -12.22
CA PHE A 215 -14.81 -1.31 -11.88
C PHE A 215 -15.41 -2.16 -10.75
N ILE A 216 -15.30 -3.49 -10.84
CA ILE A 216 -15.85 -4.39 -9.83
C ILE A 216 -15.11 -4.24 -8.49
N HIS A 217 -13.80 -4.01 -8.54
CA HIS A 217 -12.97 -3.75 -7.37
C HIS A 217 -13.37 -2.44 -6.69
N GLU A 218 -13.61 -1.35 -7.43
CA GLU A 218 -14.11 -0.07 -6.90
C GLU A 218 -15.46 -0.23 -6.18
N LYS A 219 -16.29 -1.18 -6.62
CA LYS A 219 -17.59 -1.47 -6.04
C LYS A 219 -17.56 -2.48 -4.88
N ASP A 220 -16.38 -3.02 -4.54
CA ASP A 220 -16.19 -4.09 -3.54
C ASP A 220 -17.06 -5.33 -3.81
N TRP A 221 -17.37 -5.60 -5.09
CA TRP A 221 -18.06 -6.84 -5.48
C TRP A 221 -17.04 -7.96 -5.73
N TRP A 222 -17.43 -9.20 -5.49
CA TRP A 222 -16.58 -10.33 -5.85
C TRP A 222 -16.55 -10.51 -7.37
N ALA A 223 -15.44 -11.01 -7.90
CA ALA A 223 -15.33 -11.38 -9.30
C ALA A 223 -14.68 -12.75 -9.46
N GLU A 224 -15.09 -13.48 -10.49
CA GLU A 224 -14.46 -14.71 -10.95
C GLU A 224 -14.17 -14.59 -12.45
N VAL A 225 -12.92 -14.83 -12.83
CA VAL A 225 -12.50 -14.85 -14.23
C VAL A 225 -12.67 -16.28 -14.76
N LEU A 226 -13.52 -16.43 -15.76
CA LEU A 226 -13.79 -17.70 -16.40
C LEU A 226 -13.07 -17.77 -17.74
N HIS A 227 -12.15 -18.71 -17.90
CA HIS A 227 -11.34 -18.86 -19.10
C HIS A 227 -11.47 -20.26 -19.70
N ARG A 228 -11.48 -20.35 -21.03
CA ARG A 228 -11.34 -21.60 -21.78
C ARG A 228 -10.36 -21.41 -22.92
N LYS A 229 -9.60 -22.46 -23.25
CA LYS A 229 -8.62 -22.46 -24.34
C LYS A 229 -9.27 -22.01 -25.66
N GLY A 230 -8.66 -21.02 -26.31
CA GLY A 230 -9.14 -20.49 -27.60
C GLY A 230 -10.33 -19.53 -27.52
N VAL A 231 -10.79 -19.14 -26.32
CA VAL A 231 -11.89 -18.19 -26.13
C VAL A 231 -11.47 -17.06 -25.19
N ASN A 232 -11.88 -15.83 -25.51
CA ASN A 232 -11.67 -14.69 -24.64
C ASN A 232 -12.29 -14.91 -23.24
N PRO A 233 -11.57 -14.59 -22.15
CA PRO A 233 -12.07 -14.76 -20.79
C PRO A 233 -13.34 -13.96 -20.53
N ARG A 234 -14.16 -14.44 -19.61
CA ARG A 234 -15.39 -13.79 -19.15
C ARG A 234 -15.27 -13.44 -17.68
N LEU A 235 -16.02 -12.47 -17.22
CA LEU A 235 -16.04 -12.02 -15.84
C LEU A 235 -17.42 -12.27 -15.24
N LEU A 236 -17.45 -13.00 -14.13
CA LEU A 236 -18.64 -13.24 -13.34
C LEU A 236 -18.57 -12.43 -12.05
N THR A 237 -19.66 -11.76 -11.69
CA THR A 237 -19.82 -11.09 -10.39
C THR A 237 -21.23 -11.27 -9.86
N GLY A 238 -21.49 -10.89 -8.61
CA GLY A 238 -22.82 -10.98 -8.05
C GLY A 238 -22.95 -10.47 -6.63
N GLY A 239 -24.10 -10.77 -6.02
CA GLY A 239 -24.49 -10.12 -4.76
C GLY A 239 -25.14 -8.75 -4.99
N LEU A 240 -25.53 -8.47 -6.24
CA LEU A 240 -26.07 -7.18 -6.63
C LEU A 240 -27.55 -7.10 -6.26
N ASP A 241 -27.93 -6.04 -5.57
CA ASP A 241 -29.33 -5.60 -5.50
C ASP A 241 -29.72 -4.90 -6.82
N GLU A 242 -30.96 -4.44 -6.92
CA GLU A 242 -31.48 -3.81 -8.14
C GLU A 242 -30.71 -2.54 -8.53
N LYS A 243 -30.28 -1.74 -7.55
CA LYS A 243 -29.53 -0.51 -7.78
C LYS A 243 -28.14 -0.81 -8.35
N ASN A 244 -27.40 -1.70 -7.70
CA ASN A 244 -26.05 -2.09 -8.11
C ASN A 244 -26.06 -2.83 -9.44
N LEU A 245 -27.09 -3.63 -9.70
CA LEU A 245 -27.29 -4.26 -11.00
C LEU A 245 -27.50 -3.21 -12.09
N ALA A 246 -28.42 -2.26 -11.90
CA ALA A 246 -28.70 -1.21 -12.88
C ALA A 246 -27.46 -0.39 -13.23
N GLU A 247 -26.67 0.00 -12.21
CA GLU A 247 -25.42 0.72 -12.40
C GLU A 247 -24.41 -0.08 -13.23
N PHE A 248 -24.25 -1.38 -12.95
CA PHE A 248 -23.31 -2.20 -13.72
C PHE A 248 -23.77 -2.43 -15.15
N GLU A 249 -25.07 -2.65 -15.35
CA GLU A 249 -25.66 -2.79 -16.69
C GLU A 249 -25.47 -1.53 -17.53
N GLU A 250 -25.65 -0.35 -16.94
CA GLU A 250 -25.42 0.94 -17.61
C GLU A 250 -23.95 1.09 -18.02
N TRP A 251 -23.03 0.78 -17.12
CA TRP A 251 -21.59 0.83 -17.39
C TRP A 251 -21.18 -0.15 -18.51
N LEU A 252 -21.68 -1.39 -18.48
CA LEU A 252 -21.42 -2.39 -19.52
C LEU A 252 -21.99 -1.97 -20.89
N LYS A 253 -23.20 -1.38 -20.91
CA LYS A 253 -23.82 -0.84 -22.13
C LYS A 253 -23.00 0.30 -22.72
N ALA A 254 -22.52 1.22 -21.89
CA ALA A 254 -21.66 2.33 -22.33
C ALA A 254 -20.37 1.85 -23.00
N LYS A 255 -19.82 0.70 -22.57
CA LYS A 255 -18.65 0.05 -23.19
C LYS A 255 -19.00 -0.82 -24.42
N LYS A 256 -20.29 -0.96 -24.76
CA LYS A 256 -20.81 -1.88 -25.78
C LYS A 256 -20.40 -3.34 -25.53
N TRP A 257 -20.31 -3.75 -24.27
CA TRP A 257 -19.97 -5.12 -23.90
C TRP A 257 -21.23 -5.95 -23.69
N SER A 258 -21.24 -7.17 -24.22
CA SER A 258 -22.34 -8.10 -23.98
C SER A 258 -22.27 -8.68 -22.57
N TYR A 259 -23.42 -9.01 -21.99
CA TYR A 259 -23.52 -9.63 -20.68
C TYR A 259 -24.84 -10.40 -20.52
N LYS A 260 -24.95 -11.21 -19.46
CA LYS A 260 -26.17 -11.90 -19.05
C LYS A 260 -26.36 -11.77 -17.54
N VAL A 261 -27.60 -11.59 -17.12
CA VAL A 261 -27.99 -11.47 -15.71
C VAL A 261 -28.66 -12.77 -15.25
N PHE A 262 -28.32 -13.22 -14.04
CA PHE A 262 -28.86 -14.43 -13.43
C PHE A 262 -29.34 -14.16 -12.01
N ASN A 263 -30.29 -14.97 -11.55
CA ASN A 263 -30.54 -15.12 -10.11
C ASN A 263 -29.40 -15.95 -9.49
N LYS A 264 -29.07 -15.68 -8.23
CA LYS A 264 -28.00 -16.38 -7.50
C LYS A 264 -28.12 -17.91 -7.67
N GLY A 265 -27.03 -18.54 -8.10
CA GLY A 265 -26.92 -20.00 -8.28
C GLY A 265 -27.42 -20.54 -9.63
N LYS A 266 -27.91 -19.68 -10.55
CA LYS A 266 -28.34 -20.08 -11.89
C LYS A 266 -27.33 -19.78 -13.00
N VAL A 267 -26.08 -19.49 -12.65
CA VAL A 267 -25.02 -19.21 -13.63
C VAL A 267 -24.67 -20.51 -14.36
N PRO A 268 -24.68 -20.56 -15.71
CA PRO A 268 -24.30 -21.74 -16.47
C PRO A 268 -22.87 -22.14 -16.15
N LYS A 269 -22.62 -23.45 -15.94
CA LYS A 269 -21.26 -23.97 -15.92
C LYS A 269 -20.64 -23.74 -17.28
N LEU A 270 -19.45 -23.13 -17.30
CA LEU A 270 -18.68 -22.97 -18.52
C LEU A 270 -17.84 -24.25 -18.75
#